data_AF-A0A1I1LJV5-F1
#
_entry.id   AF-A0A1I1LJV5-F1
#
_cell.length_a   1.000
_cell.length_b   1.000
_cell.length_c   1.000
_cell.angle_alpha   90.00
_cell.angle_beta   90.00
_cell.angle_gamma   90.00
#
_symmetry.space_group_name_H-M   'P 1'
#
loop_
_entity.id
_entity.type
_entity.pdbx_description
1 polymer ?
#
loop_
_entity_poly.entity_id
_entity_poly.type
_entity_poly.pdbx_seq_one_letter_code
_entity_poly.pdbx_strand_id
1 'polypeptide(L)'
;MMVGIKKFNNTMKRLLILIFVASILTACYDDYRVDYSHTTVAFTTADGGSGDPDTMWRTVVKDEGLNLDFGVYLAGVIENNEERYVSYDIDPSLLTGTDYELLPSDYYDLSNPEEFVIPSGNIIGSVNIALDSTRFLNDPLATERHYALPFRLTETNADSILSTQSTKVLVLSYMNRFHGYYDQDVTYTTYDLEGNELNSGAIENVINGTTLSNDLFRTDGMIFRGSDYMMNVDPTDQDNVLLEYYPNPNADNAPQNVAVTDEGVALSTSYVSAWENINAINDDIEPASSTDNSNGAYGNWPNDDIWNWVEYDYGDNVYNFTLSQIYWWTDNGGILLPYDAYLEYWDMENEAWVRVENEVGISGNMFNDTELSVTTNRLRMHFVATASQGILEWRTWGTPVPSAEEQSAVSGITMLDGEENSYDPESSTFTLNYRIDYEFNDFYTIVNSNLVWRNRIRDGVNEWRR
;
A
#
# COMPACT_ATOMS: atom_id res chain seq x y z
N MET A 1 -95.01 54.64 22.15
CA MET A 1 -94.33 53.99 23.28
C MET A 1 -93.09 53.28 22.72
N MET A 2 -91.91 53.84 23.00
CA MET A 2 -90.60 53.31 22.59
C MET A 2 -90.31 51.98 23.29
N VAL A 3 -89.93 50.94 22.53
CA VAL A 3 -89.07 49.81 22.92
C VAL A 3 -88.62 49.16 21.60
N GLY A 4 -87.38 48.88 21.24
CA GLY A 4 -86.06 49.01 21.83
C GLY A 4 -85.12 48.24 20.90
N ILE A 5 -84.23 48.93 20.17
CA ILE A 5 -83.25 48.31 19.27
C ILE A 5 -82.34 47.41 20.13
N LYS A 6 -82.40 46.09 19.93
CA LYS A 6 -81.50 45.14 20.60
C LYS A 6 -80.08 45.43 20.10
N LYS A 7 -79.28 46.08 20.95
CA LYS A 7 -77.84 46.26 20.77
C LYS A 7 -77.23 44.89 20.50
N PHE A 8 -76.68 44.70 19.31
CA PHE A 8 -75.72 43.62 19.07
C PHE A 8 -74.64 43.74 20.15
N ASN A 9 -74.52 42.71 20.99
CA ASN A 9 -73.66 42.74 22.16
C ASN A 9 -72.22 43.04 21.68
N ASN A 10 -71.57 44.06 22.24
CA ASN A 10 -70.24 44.52 21.78
C ASN A 10 -69.21 43.37 21.77
N THR A 11 -69.40 42.38 22.63
CA THR A 11 -68.61 41.14 22.71
C THR A 11 -68.74 40.27 21.46
N MET A 12 -69.94 40.15 20.88
CA MET A 12 -70.21 39.32 19.71
C MET A 12 -69.72 39.96 18.41
N LYS A 13 -69.77 41.30 18.32
CA LYS A 13 -69.12 42.07 17.24
C LYS A 13 -67.59 41.97 17.30
N ARG A 14 -67.01 42.05 18.51
CA ARG A 14 -65.56 41.85 18.71
C ARG A 14 -65.13 40.42 18.37
N LEU A 15 -65.94 39.42 18.71
CA LEU A 15 -65.66 38.02 18.39
C LEU A 15 -65.71 37.75 16.88
N LEU A 16 -66.69 38.31 16.17
CA LEU A 16 -66.77 38.23 14.70
C LEU A 16 -65.62 38.94 14.00
N ILE A 17 -65.18 40.10 14.51
CA ILE A 17 -63.99 40.80 14.00
C ILE A 17 -62.72 40.00 14.27
N LEU A 18 -62.59 39.37 15.44
CA LEU A 18 -61.44 38.51 15.77
C LEU A 18 -61.37 37.25 14.90
N ILE A 19 -62.52 36.62 14.59
CA ILE A 19 -62.58 35.47 13.68
C ILE A 19 -62.24 35.89 12.25
N PHE A 20 -62.76 37.04 11.80
CA PHE A 20 -62.47 37.58 10.47
C PHE A 20 -60.98 37.99 10.34
N VAL A 21 -60.40 38.62 11.37
CA VAL A 21 -58.96 38.95 11.41
C VAL A 21 -58.08 37.70 11.50
N ALA A 22 -58.50 36.66 12.24
CA ALA A 22 -57.80 35.38 12.29
C ALA A 22 -57.83 34.65 10.93
N SER A 23 -58.91 34.77 10.14
CA SER A 23 -58.98 34.22 8.79
C SER A 23 -58.19 35.00 7.73
N ILE A 24 -57.81 36.26 8.00
CA ILE A 24 -56.93 37.04 7.11
C ILE A 24 -55.45 36.82 7.47
N LEU A 25 -55.16 36.27 8.66
CA LEU A 25 -53.82 35.92 9.13
C LEU A 25 -53.40 34.48 8.79
N THR A 26 -54.23 33.70 8.08
CA THR A 26 -53.75 32.51 7.38
C THR A 26 -52.95 32.98 6.18
N ALA A 27 -51.67 33.29 6.39
CA ALA A 27 -50.72 33.36 5.31
C ALA A 27 -50.78 31.99 4.60
N CYS A 28 -51.25 31.97 3.35
CA CYS A 28 -50.86 30.92 2.42
C CYS A 28 -49.34 31.04 2.33
N TYR A 29 -48.63 30.24 3.12
CA TYR A 29 -47.28 29.88 2.73
C TYR A 29 -47.48 29.12 1.43
N ASP A 30 -47.20 29.77 0.30
CA ASP A 30 -46.87 29.02 -0.90
C ASP A 30 -45.74 28.09 -0.47
N ASP A 31 -45.94 26.78 -0.65
CA ASP A 31 -44.91 25.81 -0.36
C ASP A 31 -43.73 26.18 -1.28
N TYR A 32 -42.65 26.74 -0.72
CA TYR A 32 -41.47 27.17 -1.49
C TYR A 32 -40.67 25.98 -2.06
N ARG A 33 -41.31 24.82 -2.14
CA ARG A 33 -40.86 23.57 -2.73
C ARG A 33 -41.56 23.42 -4.08
N VAL A 34 -40.98 24.05 -5.09
CA VAL A 34 -41.42 23.91 -6.48
C VAL A 34 -40.40 23.06 -7.23
N ASP A 35 -40.90 22.19 -8.09
CA ASP A 35 -40.06 21.44 -9.03
C ASP A 35 -39.32 22.40 -9.96
N TYR A 36 -38.17 21.96 -10.48
CA TYR A 36 -37.52 22.66 -11.57
C TYR A 36 -38.33 22.46 -12.85
N SER A 37 -38.16 23.36 -13.81
CA SER A 37 -38.89 23.30 -15.08
C SER A 37 -38.47 22.12 -15.97
N HIS A 38 -37.37 21.44 -15.65
CA HIS A 38 -36.80 20.34 -16.43
C HIS A 38 -36.24 19.25 -15.52
N THR A 39 -36.58 18.01 -15.84
CA THR A 39 -36.03 16.79 -15.27
C THR A 39 -34.77 16.34 -16.00
N THR A 40 -33.85 15.71 -15.27
CA THR A 40 -32.66 15.10 -15.87
C THR A 40 -32.28 13.81 -15.17
N VAL A 41 -31.73 12.87 -15.93
CA VAL A 41 -31.14 11.63 -15.40
C VAL A 41 -29.62 11.63 -15.57
N ALA A 42 -28.91 11.02 -14.63
CA ALA A 42 -27.45 11.02 -14.61
C ALA A 42 -26.86 9.94 -13.68
N PHE A 43 -25.59 9.57 -13.89
CA PHE A 43 -24.81 8.84 -12.90
C PHE A 43 -24.31 9.75 -11.78
N THR A 44 -24.07 9.20 -10.59
CA THR A 44 -23.45 9.93 -9.49
C THR A 44 -21.97 10.28 -9.77
N THR A 45 -21.50 11.38 -9.18
CA THR A 45 -20.07 11.74 -9.16
C THR A 45 -19.25 10.90 -8.17
N ALA A 46 -19.89 10.07 -7.34
CA ALA A 46 -19.18 9.18 -6.42
C ALA A 46 -18.24 8.22 -7.18
N ASP A 47 -17.04 8.02 -6.66
CA ASP A 47 -15.94 7.32 -7.32
C ASP A 47 -15.52 6.01 -6.62
N GLY A 48 -16.09 5.73 -5.44
CA GLY A 48 -15.72 4.54 -4.67
C GLY A 48 -14.25 4.51 -4.27
N GLY A 49 -13.60 5.68 -4.20
CA GLY A 49 -12.18 5.80 -3.91
C GLY A 49 -11.26 5.70 -5.13
N SER A 50 -11.78 5.67 -6.36
CA SER A 50 -10.93 5.61 -7.55
C SER A 50 -10.05 6.84 -7.75
N GLY A 51 -10.52 8.02 -7.33
CA GLY A 51 -9.84 9.29 -7.63
C GLY A 51 -9.96 9.74 -9.09
N ASP A 52 -10.25 8.80 -9.99
CA ASP A 52 -10.47 9.06 -11.42
C ASP A 52 -11.89 9.59 -11.70
N PRO A 53 -12.03 10.64 -12.55
CA PRO A 53 -13.33 11.08 -13.04
C PRO A 53 -14.10 9.96 -13.73
N ASP A 54 -15.42 9.90 -13.50
CA ASP A 54 -16.35 8.95 -14.14
C ASP A 54 -16.05 7.45 -13.91
N THR A 55 -15.07 7.11 -13.07
CA THR A 55 -14.82 5.74 -12.63
C THR A 55 -15.45 5.51 -11.25
N MET A 56 -15.89 4.29 -10.97
CA MET A 56 -16.37 3.87 -9.66
C MET A 56 -15.84 2.48 -9.34
N TRP A 57 -15.15 2.34 -8.21
CA TRP A 57 -14.75 1.04 -7.70
C TRP A 57 -15.83 0.42 -6.82
N ARG A 58 -16.11 -0.86 -7.04
CA ARG A 58 -16.99 -1.66 -6.18
C ARG A 58 -16.41 -3.03 -5.93
N THR A 59 -16.47 -3.43 -4.67
CA THR A 59 -15.98 -4.73 -4.22
C THR A 59 -17.12 -5.54 -3.61
N VAL A 60 -17.39 -6.71 -4.18
CA VAL A 60 -18.31 -7.69 -3.58
C VAL A 60 -17.56 -8.63 -2.64
N VAL A 61 -18.28 -9.27 -1.73
CA VAL A 61 -17.69 -10.23 -0.82
C VAL A 61 -18.19 -11.63 -1.17
N LYS A 62 -17.26 -12.57 -1.31
CA LYS A 62 -17.56 -14.00 -1.43
C LYS A 62 -18.48 -14.44 -0.29
N ASP A 63 -19.49 -15.23 -0.62
CA ASP A 63 -20.52 -15.74 0.29
C ASP A 63 -21.49 -14.67 0.85
N GLU A 64 -21.38 -13.39 0.48
CA GLU A 64 -22.37 -12.33 0.73
C GLU A 64 -23.27 -12.08 -0.50
N GLY A 65 -23.54 -13.13 -1.26
CA GLY A 65 -24.50 -13.13 -2.38
C GLY A 65 -23.93 -12.74 -3.74
N LEU A 66 -22.77 -12.08 -3.81
CA LEU A 66 -22.11 -11.66 -5.07
C LEU A 66 -22.96 -10.78 -5.98
N ASN A 67 -23.80 -9.91 -5.39
CA ASN A 67 -24.66 -9.01 -6.15
C ASN A 67 -24.48 -7.57 -5.67
N LEU A 68 -24.70 -6.61 -6.56
CA LEU A 68 -24.78 -5.19 -6.21
C LEU A 68 -25.78 -4.45 -7.10
N ASP A 69 -26.32 -3.35 -6.58
CA ASP A 69 -27.16 -2.45 -7.36
C ASP A 69 -26.32 -1.28 -7.88
N PHE A 70 -26.43 -1.01 -9.18
CA PHE A 70 -25.78 0.11 -9.84
C PHE A 70 -26.83 0.91 -10.63
N GLY A 71 -26.69 2.23 -10.71
CA GLY A 71 -27.80 3.02 -11.25
C GLY A 71 -27.59 4.52 -11.39
N VAL A 72 -28.69 5.16 -11.74
CA VAL A 72 -28.81 6.60 -12.03
C VAL A 72 -29.71 7.29 -11.00
N TYR A 73 -29.58 8.61 -10.89
CA TYR A 73 -30.54 9.43 -10.18
C TYR A 73 -31.37 10.29 -11.14
N LEU A 74 -32.60 10.59 -10.73
CA LEU A 74 -33.47 11.61 -11.30
C LEU A 74 -33.30 12.91 -10.52
N ALA A 75 -33.12 14.01 -11.23
CA ALA A 75 -33.12 15.36 -10.68
C ALA A 75 -34.15 16.24 -11.39
N GLY A 76 -34.42 17.40 -10.80
CA GLY A 76 -35.37 18.38 -11.33
C GLY A 76 -36.78 18.28 -10.77
N VAL A 77 -37.09 17.20 -10.05
CA VAL A 77 -38.36 17.00 -9.32
C VAL A 77 -38.12 16.74 -7.85
N ILE A 78 -39.07 17.17 -7.01
CA ILE A 78 -39.16 16.86 -5.59
C ILE A 78 -39.83 15.50 -5.40
N GLU A 79 -40.89 15.23 -6.16
CA GLU A 79 -41.61 13.97 -6.17
C GLU A 79 -41.74 13.44 -7.59
N ASN A 80 -41.27 12.21 -7.81
CA ASN A 80 -41.50 11.50 -9.06
C ASN A 80 -42.87 10.82 -9.03
N ASN A 81 -43.83 11.27 -9.84
CA ASN A 81 -45.20 10.75 -9.83
C ASN A 81 -45.48 9.75 -10.97
N GLU A 82 -44.48 9.42 -11.78
CA GLU A 82 -44.58 8.48 -12.90
C GLU A 82 -43.34 7.60 -13.00
N GLU A 83 -43.42 6.54 -13.80
CA GLU A 83 -42.25 5.71 -14.08
C GLU A 83 -41.32 6.44 -15.06
N ARG A 84 -40.04 6.53 -14.73
CA ARG A 84 -39.00 7.02 -15.64
C ARG A 84 -38.09 5.88 -16.06
N TYR A 85 -37.46 6.04 -17.22
CA TYR A 85 -36.41 5.15 -17.65
C TYR A 85 -35.27 5.93 -18.32
N VAL A 86 -34.10 5.32 -18.33
CA VAL A 86 -33.00 5.70 -19.21
C VAL A 86 -32.34 4.45 -19.76
N SER A 87 -32.25 4.38 -21.09
CA SER A 87 -31.56 3.32 -21.81
C SER A 87 -30.05 3.54 -21.76
N TYR A 88 -29.30 2.45 -21.84
CA TYR A 88 -27.85 2.51 -21.81
C TYR A 88 -27.20 1.47 -22.73
N ASP A 89 -25.97 1.74 -23.12
CA ASP A 89 -25.08 0.78 -23.77
C ASP A 89 -23.91 0.45 -22.84
N ILE A 90 -23.41 -0.79 -22.94
CA ILE A 90 -22.06 -1.12 -22.51
C ILE A 90 -21.12 -0.68 -23.64
N ASP A 91 -20.31 0.34 -23.40
CA ASP A 91 -19.45 0.99 -24.40
C ASP A 91 -17.95 0.77 -24.08
N PRO A 92 -17.32 -0.29 -24.64
CA PRO A 92 -15.91 -0.58 -24.43
C PRO A 92 -14.95 0.55 -24.83
N SER A 93 -15.37 1.51 -25.67
CA SER A 93 -14.51 2.63 -26.04
C SER A 93 -14.13 3.52 -24.86
N LEU A 94 -14.95 3.52 -23.78
CA LEU A 94 -14.67 4.20 -22.52
C LEU A 94 -13.47 3.62 -21.75
N LEU A 95 -13.02 2.40 -22.08
CA LEU A 95 -11.83 1.78 -21.48
C LEU A 95 -10.55 2.10 -22.26
N THR A 96 -10.65 2.83 -23.38
CA THR A 96 -9.47 3.16 -24.19
C THR A 96 -8.53 4.08 -23.41
N GLY A 97 -7.30 3.63 -23.16
CA GLY A 97 -6.29 4.40 -22.42
C GLY A 97 -6.39 4.28 -20.91
N THR A 98 -7.25 3.40 -20.39
CA THR A 98 -7.22 2.95 -19.00
C THR A 98 -6.48 1.61 -18.90
N ASP A 99 -6.20 1.18 -17.67
CA ASP A 99 -5.63 -0.15 -17.39
C ASP A 99 -6.72 -1.25 -17.25
N TYR A 100 -7.99 -0.90 -17.45
CA TYR A 100 -9.11 -1.81 -17.23
C TYR A 100 -9.48 -2.61 -18.47
N GLU A 101 -9.87 -3.87 -18.25
CA GLU A 101 -10.44 -4.74 -19.27
C GLU A 101 -11.96 -4.85 -19.13
N LEU A 102 -12.66 -5.08 -20.24
CA LEU A 102 -14.09 -5.29 -20.22
C LEU A 102 -14.41 -6.57 -19.43
N LEU A 103 -15.31 -6.48 -18.44
CA LEU A 103 -15.79 -7.65 -17.72
C LEU A 103 -16.41 -8.66 -18.69
N PRO A 104 -15.95 -9.94 -18.72
CA PRO A 104 -16.49 -10.94 -19.63
C PRO A 104 -18.01 -11.09 -19.48
N SER A 105 -18.71 -11.21 -20.61
CA SER A 105 -20.19 -11.23 -20.63
C SER A 105 -20.81 -12.45 -19.94
N ASP A 106 -20.04 -13.51 -19.68
CA ASP A 106 -20.48 -14.68 -18.93
C ASP A 106 -20.13 -14.60 -17.43
N TYR A 107 -19.57 -13.49 -16.96
CA TYR A 107 -19.24 -13.28 -15.54
C TYR A 107 -20.38 -12.61 -14.77
N TYR A 108 -21.41 -12.11 -15.46
CA TYR A 108 -22.48 -11.37 -14.82
C TYR A 108 -23.81 -11.50 -15.56
N ASP A 109 -24.90 -11.34 -14.80
CA ASP A 109 -26.26 -11.13 -15.30
C ASP A 109 -26.77 -9.76 -14.85
N LEU A 110 -27.47 -9.05 -15.73
CA LEU A 110 -28.15 -7.79 -15.42
C LEU A 110 -29.65 -8.05 -15.27
N SER A 111 -30.25 -7.52 -14.21
CA SER A 111 -31.71 -7.62 -14.00
C SER A 111 -32.52 -6.98 -15.12
N ASN A 112 -31.94 -5.96 -15.79
CA ASN A 112 -32.46 -5.38 -17.02
C ASN A 112 -31.27 -4.92 -17.87
N PRO A 113 -30.99 -5.53 -19.04
CA PRO A 113 -29.83 -5.22 -19.86
C PRO A 113 -30.00 -3.98 -20.75
N GLU A 114 -31.21 -3.40 -20.83
CA GLU A 114 -31.51 -2.30 -21.75
C GLU A 114 -31.66 -0.96 -21.02
N GLU A 115 -32.21 -0.97 -19.80
CA GLU A 115 -32.67 0.26 -19.14
C GLU A 115 -32.48 0.26 -17.61
N PHE A 116 -32.19 1.44 -17.07
CA PHE A 116 -32.43 1.76 -15.66
C PHE A 116 -33.86 2.28 -15.52
N VAL A 117 -34.70 1.57 -14.77
CA VAL A 117 -36.07 2.00 -14.46
C VAL A 117 -36.10 2.71 -13.11
N ILE A 118 -36.70 3.90 -13.05
CA ILE A 118 -36.94 4.68 -11.85
C ILE A 118 -38.45 4.64 -11.57
N PRO A 119 -38.91 3.79 -10.64
CA PRO A 119 -40.34 3.65 -10.37
C PRO A 119 -40.98 4.96 -9.88
N SER A 120 -42.28 5.10 -10.09
CA SER A 120 -43.07 6.16 -9.46
C SER A 120 -42.89 6.14 -7.94
N GLY A 121 -42.66 7.31 -7.34
CA GLY A 121 -42.30 7.50 -5.94
C GLY A 121 -40.79 7.45 -5.64
N ASN A 122 -39.94 7.03 -6.59
CA ASN A 122 -38.49 6.96 -6.42
C ASN A 122 -37.76 7.99 -7.28
N ILE A 123 -36.55 8.37 -6.84
CA ILE A 123 -35.61 9.21 -7.61
C ILE A 123 -34.33 8.47 -7.99
N ILE A 124 -34.23 7.18 -7.68
CA ILE A 124 -33.11 6.31 -8.04
C ILE A 124 -33.68 5.16 -8.86
N GLY A 125 -33.01 4.83 -9.95
CA GLY A 125 -33.26 3.64 -10.74
C GLY A 125 -31.97 2.85 -10.86
N SER A 126 -32.04 1.55 -10.61
CA SER A 126 -30.88 0.66 -10.60
C SER A 126 -31.14 -0.60 -11.41
N VAL A 127 -30.06 -1.22 -11.83
CA VAL A 127 -30.01 -2.62 -12.24
C VAL A 127 -29.23 -3.39 -11.20
N ASN A 128 -29.72 -4.59 -10.89
CA ASN A 128 -28.95 -5.53 -10.11
C ASN A 128 -27.94 -6.21 -11.04
N ILE A 129 -26.69 -6.26 -10.60
CA ILE A 129 -25.59 -6.96 -11.25
C ILE A 129 -25.30 -8.18 -10.38
N ALA A 130 -25.63 -9.37 -10.90
CA ALA A 130 -25.36 -10.64 -10.24
C ALA A 130 -24.11 -11.26 -10.86
N LEU A 131 -23.07 -11.52 -10.05
CA LEU A 131 -21.80 -12.05 -10.53
C LEU A 131 -21.79 -13.58 -10.45
N ASP A 132 -21.24 -14.24 -11.47
CA ASP A 132 -21.17 -15.70 -11.55
C ASP A 132 -20.18 -16.24 -10.52
N SER A 133 -20.68 -17.01 -9.55
CA SER A 133 -19.89 -17.54 -8.43
C SER A 133 -18.81 -18.55 -8.82
N THR A 134 -18.80 -19.05 -10.05
CA THR A 134 -17.79 -20.00 -10.54
C THR A 134 -16.77 -19.31 -11.42
N ARG A 135 -17.22 -18.53 -12.41
CA ARG A 135 -16.34 -17.89 -13.39
C ARG A 135 -15.63 -16.69 -12.79
N PHE A 136 -16.38 -15.80 -12.14
CA PHE A 136 -15.79 -14.59 -11.55
C PHE A 136 -14.83 -14.92 -10.41
N LEU A 137 -15.20 -15.85 -9.51
CA LEU A 137 -14.35 -16.19 -8.37
C LEU A 137 -13.09 -16.99 -8.73
N ASN A 138 -13.11 -17.77 -9.82
CA ASN A 138 -11.93 -18.54 -10.25
C ASN A 138 -10.97 -17.75 -11.15
N ASP A 139 -11.30 -16.51 -11.49
CA ASP A 139 -10.38 -15.62 -12.19
C ASP A 139 -9.49 -14.89 -11.16
N PRO A 140 -8.16 -15.11 -11.17
CA PRO A 140 -7.27 -14.41 -10.25
C PRO A 140 -7.22 -12.89 -10.46
N LEU A 141 -7.61 -12.39 -11.64
CA LEU A 141 -7.69 -10.94 -11.89
C LEU A 141 -8.95 -10.30 -11.28
N ALA A 142 -9.93 -11.11 -10.87
CA ALA A 142 -11.16 -10.61 -10.26
C ALA A 142 -11.00 -10.21 -8.79
N THR A 143 -9.90 -10.56 -8.12
CA THR A 143 -9.55 -9.97 -6.81
C THR A 143 -8.94 -8.57 -6.96
N GLU A 144 -8.45 -8.26 -8.15
CA GLU A 144 -7.81 -7.01 -8.50
C GLU A 144 -8.78 -6.03 -9.16
N ARG A 145 -8.36 -4.77 -9.27
CA ARG A 145 -9.09 -3.73 -10.01
C ARG A 145 -8.79 -3.84 -11.51
N HIS A 146 -9.15 -4.97 -12.10
CA HIS A 146 -8.86 -5.29 -13.50
C HIS A 146 -10.08 -5.14 -14.40
N TYR A 147 -11.21 -5.71 -14.01
CA TYR A 147 -12.40 -5.77 -14.86
C TYR A 147 -13.38 -4.63 -14.62
N ALA A 148 -13.99 -4.13 -15.69
CA ALA A 148 -14.95 -3.04 -15.63
C ALA A 148 -16.16 -3.20 -16.57
N LEU A 149 -17.29 -2.60 -16.17
CA LEU A 149 -18.49 -2.38 -16.96
C LEU A 149 -18.63 -0.89 -17.31
N PRO A 150 -18.35 -0.49 -18.57
CA PRO A 150 -18.46 0.89 -19.01
C PRO A 150 -19.87 1.25 -19.50
N PHE A 151 -20.65 1.93 -18.68
CA PHE A 151 -22.02 2.35 -19.02
C PHE A 151 -22.06 3.71 -19.72
N ARG A 152 -22.85 3.83 -20.79
CA ARG A 152 -23.20 5.10 -21.45
C ARG A 152 -24.71 5.24 -21.56
N LEU A 153 -25.27 6.33 -21.04
CA LEU A 153 -26.69 6.66 -21.17
C LEU A 153 -27.00 7.17 -22.59
N THR A 154 -28.11 6.74 -23.18
CA THR A 154 -28.44 7.02 -24.59
C THR A 154 -29.79 7.72 -24.79
N GLU A 155 -30.87 7.18 -24.22
CA GLU A 155 -32.24 7.69 -24.39
C GLU A 155 -32.99 7.69 -23.05
N THR A 156 -33.90 8.65 -22.82
CA THR A 156 -34.71 8.74 -21.59
C THR A 156 -36.08 9.33 -21.87
N ASN A 157 -37.05 9.01 -21.02
CA ASN A 157 -38.35 9.71 -20.97
C ASN A 157 -38.40 10.87 -19.96
N ALA A 158 -37.27 11.23 -19.33
CA ALA A 158 -37.08 12.53 -18.70
C ALA A 158 -36.83 13.62 -19.76
N ASP A 159 -36.77 14.89 -19.36
CA ASP A 159 -36.52 15.97 -20.32
C ASP A 159 -35.10 15.90 -20.92
N SER A 160 -34.13 15.33 -20.21
CA SER A 160 -32.74 15.24 -20.68
C SER A 160 -31.88 14.21 -19.93
N ILE A 161 -30.74 13.87 -20.54
CA ILE A 161 -29.60 13.22 -19.89
C ILE A 161 -28.56 14.30 -19.57
N LEU A 162 -28.02 14.30 -18.35
CA LEU A 162 -26.98 15.26 -17.98
C LEU A 162 -25.66 14.90 -18.65
N SER A 163 -25.29 15.67 -19.68
CA SER A 163 -24.11 15.37 -20.53
C SER A 163 -22.81 15.12 -19.75
N THR A 164 -22.55 15.87 -18.67
CA THR A 164 -21.33 15.75 -17.85
C THR A 164 -21.30 14.51 -16.96
N GLN A 165 -22.39 13.76 -16.84
CA GLN A 165 -22.54 12.57 -16.00
C GLN A 165 -23.30 11.47 -16.76
N SER A 166 -23.11 11.43 -18.08
CA SER A 166 -23.78 10.51 -19.01
C SER A 166 -23.05 9.17 -19.16
N THR A 167 -21.87 9.04 -18.58
CA THR A 167 -21.03 7.83 -18.64
C THR A 167 -20.50 7.47 -17.27
N LYS A 168 -20.27 6.17 -17.03
CA LYS A 168 -19.60 5.69 -15.83
C LYS A 168 -18.91 4.36 -16.08
N VAL A 169 -17.64 4.25 -15.69
CA VAL A 169 -16.88 3.00 -15.68
C VAL A 169 -16.98 2.37 -14.30
N LEU A 170 -17.73 1.27 -14.18
CA LEU A 170 -17.86 0.51 -12.94
C LEU A 170 -16.81 -0.60 -12.89
N VAL A 171 -15.78 -0.45 -12.08
CA VAL A 171 -14.73 -1.46 -11.89
C VAL A 171 -15.15 -2.39 -10.77
N LEU A 172 -15.06 -3.70 -11.02
CA LEU A 172 -15.56 -4.73 -10.14
C LEU A 172 -14.44 -5.67 -9.70
N SER A 173 -14.35 -5.87 -8.39
CA SER A 173 -13.52 -6.91 -7.80
C SER A 173 -14.28 -7.68 -6.72
N TYR A 174 -13.71 -8.77 -6.24
CA TYR A 174 -14.17 -9.44 -5.03
C TYR A 174 -13.09 -9.53 -3.96
N MET A 175 -13.56 -9.66 -2.73
CA MET A 175 -12.75 -10.10 -1.61
C MET A 175 -13.44 -11.27 -0.90
N ASN A 176 -12.68 -12.06 -0.16
CA ASN A 176 -13.24 -13.09 0.68
C ASN A 176 -13.50 -12.57 2.10
N ARG A 177 -14.15 -13.39 2.93
CA ARG A 177 -14.50 -13.03 4.31
C ARG A 177 -13.31 -12.93 5.27
N PHE A 178 -12.12 -13.34 4.83
CA PHE A 178 -10.85 -13.28 5.55
C PHE A 178 -10.01 -12.07 5.11
N HIS A 179 -10.52 -11.25 4.18
CA HIS A 179 -9.89 -10.00 3.85
C HIS A 179 -10.00 -9.01 5.02
N GLY A 180 -8.91 -8.33 5.34
CA GLY A 180 -8.88 -7.22 6.28
C GLY A 180 -7.71 -7.28 7.24
N TYR A 181 -7.79 -6.45 8.28
CA TYR A 181 -6.80 -6.33 9.31
C TYR A 181 -7.06 -7.36 10.42
N TYR A 182 -5.98 -7.85 11.01
CA TYR A 182 -6.00 -8.78 12.13
C TYR A 182 -5.15 -8.24 13.27
N ASP A 183 -5.65 -8.35 14.49
CA ASP A 183 -4.81 -8.24 15.68
C ASP A 183 -4.06 -9.57 15.82
N GLN A 184 -2.73 -9.50 15.77
CA GLN A 184 -1.84 -10.65 15.84
C GLN A 184 -1.11 -10.66 17.19
N ASP A 185 -1.24 -11.78 17.89
CA ASP A 185 -0.49 -12.09 19.11
C ASP A 185 0.39 -13.32 18.86
N VAL A 186 1.71 -13.16 18.97
CA VAL A 186 2.71 -14.20 18.69
C VAL A 186 3.55 -14.47 19.92
N THR A 187 3.83 -15.75 20.17
CA THR A 187 4.97 -16.17 21.00
C THR A 187 5.89 -17.07 20.18
N TYR A 188 7.19 -16.95 20.40
CA TYR A 188 8.17 -17.78 19.70
C TYR A 188 9.31 -18.21 20.61
N THR A 189 9.94 -19.32 20.25
CA THR A 189 11.16 -19.82 20.90
C THR A 189 12.07 -20.45 19.86
N THR A 190 13.33 -20.03 19.87
CA THR A 190 14.38 -20.51 18.97
C THR A 190 15.27 -21.50 19.69
N TYR A 191 15.54 -22.61 19.03
CA TYR A 191 16.30 -23.73 19.55
C TYR A 191 17.47 -24.06 18.65
N ASP A 192 18.59 -24.48 19.24
CA ASP A 192 19.63 -25.20 18.49
C ASP A 192 19.13 -26.60 18.08
N LEU A 193 19.94 -27.31 17.28
CA LEU A 193 19.59 -28.67 16.83
C LEU A 193 19.57 -29.70 17.98
N GLU A 194 20.21 -29.41 19.11
CA GLU A 194 20.19 -30.21 20.33
C GLU A 194 18.94 -29.96 21.21
N GLY A 195 18.14 -28.95 20.88
CA GLY A 195 16.93 -28.57 21.59
C GLY A 195 17.14 -27.63 22.79
N ASN A 196 18.29 -26.99 22.90
CA ASN A 196 18.51 -25.92 23.87
C ASN A 196 17.91 -24.61 23.35
N GLU A 197 17.25 -23.88 24.23
CA GLU A 197 16.73 -22.55 23.92
C GLU A 197 17.87 -21.56 23.72
N LEU A 198 17.89 -20.90 22.58
CA LEU A 198 18.79 -19.80 22.22
C LEU A 198 18.15 -18.45 22.51
N ASN A 199 16.87 -18.31 22.15
CA ASN A 199 16.12 -17.06 22.29
C ASN A 199 14.62 -17.33 22.40
N SER A 200 13.87 -16.38 22.96
CA SER A 200 12.41 -16.40 23.00
C SER A 200 11.85 -14.99 23.07
N GLY A 201 10.61 -14.83 22.60
CA GLY A 201 9.96 -13.53 22.57
C GLY A 201 8.48 -13.59 22.30
N ALA A 202 7.87 -12.40 22.30
CA ALA A 202 6.46 -12.20 21.98
C ALA A 202 6.28 -10.92 21.16
N ILE A 203 5.29 -10.92 20.28
CA ILE A 203 4.98 -9.82 19.37
C ILE A 203 3.47 -9.59 19.41
N GLU A 204 3.05 -8.34 19.62
CA GLU A 204 1.67 -7.91 19.47
C GLU A 204 1.62 -6.82 18.40
N ASN A 205 0.86 -7.02 17.33
CA ASN A 205 0.85 -6.09 16.21
C ASN A 205 -0.45 -6.21 15.37
N VAL A 206 -0.60 -5.39 14.32
CA VAL A 206 -1.77 -5.44 13.40
C VAL A 206 -1.32 -5.75 11.98
N ILE A 207 -1.69 -6.91 11.46
CA ILE A 207 -1.28 -7.38 10.12
C ILE A 207 -2.44 -7.22 9.14
N ASN A 208 -2.14 -7.28 7.85
CA ASN A 208 -3.16 -7.23 6.80
C ASN A 208 -3.28 -8.57 6.09
N GLY A 209 -4.51 -9.04 5.92
CA GLY A 209 -4.87 -10.20 5.12
C GLY A 209 -5.53 -9.77 3.83
N THR A 210 -4.91 -10.09 2.69
CA THR A 210 -5.42 -9.78 1.35
C THR A 210 -5.87 -11.05 0.65
N THR A 211 -7.08 -11.03 0.08
CA THR A 211 -7.60 -12.15 -0.73
C THR A 211 -6.67 -12.46 -1.90
N LEU A 212 -6.27 -13.72 -2.04
CA LEU A 212 -5.56 -14.22 -3.22
C LEU A 212 -6.51 -14.90 -4.21
N SER A 213 -7.37 -15.78 -3.70
CA SER A 213 -8.36 -16.50 -4.51
C SER A 213 -9.30 -17.24 -3.59
N ASN A 214 -10.60 -17.32 -3.90
CA ASN A 214 -11.56 -18.09 -3.09
C ASN A 214 -11.39 -17.78 -1.58
N ASP A 215 -11.10 -18.79 -0.74
CA ASP A 215 -10.90 -18.62 0.70
C ASP A 215 -9.44 -18.38 1.11
N LEU A 216 -8.50 -18.47 0.15
CA LEU A 216 -7.10 -18.20 0.35
C LEU A 216 -6.86 -16.70 0.53
N PHE A 217 -6.18 -16.34 1.62
CA PHE A 217 -5.67 -15.00 1.82
C PHE A 217 -4.17 -15.04 2.11
N ARG A 218 -3.49 -13.94 1.79
CA ARG A 218 -2.08 -13.71 2.07
C ARG A 218 -1.94 -12.65 3.14
N THR A 219 -0.98 -12.82 4.03
CA THR A 219 -0.65 -11.83 5.04
C THR A 219 0.85 -11.75 5.27
N ASP A 220 1.29 -10.59 5.73
CA ASP A 220 2.67 -10.26 6.13
C ASP A 220 2.93 -10.60 7.61
N GLY A 221 2.06 -11.42 8.23
CA GLY A 221 2.08 -11.65 9.66
C GLY A 221 2.80 -12.92 10.11
N MET A 222 4.12 -12.95 10.04
CA MET A 222 4.89 -13.96 10.79
C MET A 222 5.45 -13.35 12.08
N ILE A 223 6.59 -13.84 12.57
CA ILE A 223 7.42 -13.06 13.49
C ILE A 223 8.08 -11.85 12.79
N PHE A 224 8.16 -11.86 11.45
CA PHE A 224 8.62 -10.76 10.60
C PHE A 224 7.49 -10.17 9.77
N ARG A 225 7.70 -8.91 9.38
CA ARG A 225 6.84 -8.19 8.44
C ARG A 225 7.64 -7.79 7.22
N GLY A 226 7.00 -7.84 6.06
CA GLY A 226 7.57 -7.36 4.82
C GLY A 226 7.35 -8.32 3.67
N SER A 227 7.65 -7.87 2.46
CA SER A 227 7.48 -8.62 1.21
C SER A 227 8.20 -9.97 1.22
N ASP A 228 9.32 -10.05 1.95
CA ASP A 228 10.18 -11.23 1.96
C ASP A 228 9.60 -12.35 2.84
N TYR A 229 8.60 -12.02 3.66
CA TYR A 229 8.05 -12.87 4.70
C TYR A 229 6.52 -12.89 4.63
N MET A 230 5.98 -13.39 3.51
CA MET A 230 4.54 -13.54 3.31
C MET A 230 4.09 -14.97 3.59
N MET A 231 2.90 -15.09 4.16
CA MET A 231 2.24 -16.37 4.36
C MET A 231 0.87 -16.41 3.71
N ASN A 232 0.56 -17.49 3.00
CA ASN A 232 -0.77 -17.79 2.52
C ASN A 232 -1.47 -18.68 3.54
N VAL A 233 -2.74 -18.39 3.84
CA VAL A 233 -3.56 -19.11 4.80
C VAL A 233 -4.86 -19.54 4.14
N ASP A 234 -5.15 -20.84 4.16
CA ASP A 234 -6.42 -21.41 3.69
C ASP A 234 -7.19 -22.08 4.86
N PRO A 235 -8.35 -21.52 5.27
CA PRO A 235 -9.18 -22.09 6.34
C PRO A 235 -10.08 -23.25 5.91
N THR A 236 -10.14 -23.59 4.63
CA THR A 236 -11.09 -24.59 4.10
C THR A 236 -10.54 -25.99 3.97
N ASP A 237 -9.25 -26.18 4.26
CA ASP A 237 -8.66 -27.50 4.26
C ASP A 237 -9.23 -28.36 5.40
N GLN A 238 -9.70 -29.55 5.06
CA GLN A 238 -10.53 -30.41 5.92
C GLN A 238 -9.77 -30.98 7.11
N ASP A 239 -8.44 -30.80 7.15
CA ASP A 239 -7.55 -31.36 8.15
C ASP A 239 -6.88 -30.34 9.09
N ASN A 240 -7.08 -29.01 8.98
CA ASN A 240 -7.04 -28.01 10.09
C ASN A 240 -6.95 -26.52 9.68
N VAL A 241 -5.93 -26.07 8.96
CA VAL A 241 -5.73 -24.73 8.33
C VAL A 241 -4.38 -24.88 7.63
N LEU A 242 -4.26 -24.52 6.35
CA LEU A 242 -2.99 -24.60 5.64
C LEU A 242 -2.20 -23.29 5.75
N LEU A 243 -0.89 -23.42 5.89
CA LEU A 243 0.08 -22.32 5.86
C LEU A 243 1.10 -22.60 4.76
N GLU A 244 1.29 -21.66 3.85
CA GLU A 244 2.34 -21.71 2.82
C GLU A 244 3.24 -20.48 2.94
N TYR A 245 4.54 -20.71 2.98
CA TYR A 245 5.55 -19.64 2.90
C TYR A 245 5.73 -19.21 1.44
N TYR A 246 5.49 -17.92 1.18
CA TYR A 246 5.79 -17.32 -0.10
C TYR A 246 6.86 -16.24 0.09
N PRO A 247 8.16 -16.58 -0.03
CA PRO A 247 9.20 -15.57 -0.01
C PRO A 247 9.01 -14.59 -1.17
N ASN A 248 9.44 -13.34 -0.99
CA ASN A 248 9.67 -12.47 -2.14
C ASN A 248 10.70 -13.18 -3.05
N PRO A 249 10.34 -13.55 -4.28
CA PRO A 249 11.28 -14.21 -5.18
C PRO A 249 12.45 -13.29 -5.57
N ASN A 250 12.35 -11.99 -5.28
CA ASN A 250 13.37 -10.96 -5.44
C ASN A 250 13.84 -10.40 -4.08
N ALA A 251 13.70 -11.13 -2.98
CA ALA A 251 14.38 -10.78 -1.73
C ALA A 251 15.88 -10.81 -2.04
N ASP A 252 16.47 -9.64 -2.26
CA ASP A 252 17.81 -9.52 -2.81
C ASP A 252 18.83 -9.79 -1.69
N ASN A 253 18.91 -11.06 -1.28
CA ASN A 253 20.00 -11.60 -0.45
C ASN A 253 21.33 -11.61 -1.23
N ALA A 254 21.36 -11.10 -2.47
CA ALA A 254 22.59 -10.77 -3.15
C ALA A 254 23.21 -9.52 -2.51
N PRO A 255 24.55 -9.39 -2.52
CA PRO A 255 25.21 -8.17 -2.06
C PRO A 255 24.61 -6.92 -2.72
N GLN A 256 24.20 -5.95 -1.90
CA GLN A 256 23.67 -4.64 -2.33
C GLN A 256 24.70 -3.55 -2.04
N ASN A 257 24.63 -2.41 -2.72
CA ASN A 257 25.41 -1.22 -2.35
C ASN A 257 24.88 -0.60 -1.05
N VAL A 258 25.33 -1.11 0.08
CA VAL A 258 24.81 -0.75 1.41
C VAL A 258 25.18 0.67 1.83
N ALA A 259 26.15 1.31 1.17
CA ALA A 259 26.46 2.73 1.37
C ALA A 259 25.28 3.66 1.01
N VAL A 260 24.33 3.17 0.20
CA VAL A 260 23.13 3.91 -0.24
C VAL A 260 21.86 3.33 0.38
N THR A 261 21.77 2.00 0.51
CA THR A 261 20.52 1.35 0.98
C THR A 261 20.34 1.37 2.50
N ASP A 262 21.41 1.57 3.28
CA ASP A 262 21.31 1.71 4.74
C ASP A 262 20.98 3.16 5.11
N GLU A 263 19.72 3.41 5.51
CA GLU A 263 19.26 4.75 5.93
C GLU A 263 19.96 5.28 7.20
N GLY A 264 20.66 4.42 7.94
CA GLY A 264 21.36 4.73 9.20
C GLY A 264 22.86 4.99 9.04
N VAL A 265 23.44 4.85 7.85
CA VAL A 265 24.90 4.99 7.66
C VAL A 265 25.37 6.42 7.97
N ALA A 266 26.35 6.53 8.86
CA ALA A 266 27.00 7.78 9.22
C ALA A 266 28.32 7.95 8.46
N LEU A 267 28.49 9.13 7.87
CA LEU A 267 29.70 9.52 7.15
C LEU A 267 30.62 10.38 8.01
N SER A 268 31.91 10.08 8.01
CA SER A 268 32.92 10.95 8.63
C SER A 268 34.24 10.95 7.85
N THR A 269 35.09 11.94 8.12
CA THR A 269 36.36 12.13 7.42
C THR A 269 37.39 12.83 8.30
N SER A 270 38.68 12.65 7.99
CA SER A 270 39.75 13.45 8.58
C SER A 270 39.63 14.94 8.24
N TYR A 271 39.20 15.26 7.02
CA TYR A 271 39.07 16.63 6.54
C TYR A 271 38.28 16.70 5.23
N VAL A 272 37.31 17.62 5.17
CA VAL A 272 36.65 18.03 3.92
C VAL A 272 36.69 19.55 3.81
N SER A 273 36.95 20.07 2.60
CA SER A 273 36.94 21.52 2.36
C SER A 273 35.53 22.08 2.55
N ALA A 274 35.41 23.31 3.04
CA ALA A 274 34.12 23.93 3.39
C ALA A 274 33.16 24.15 2.20
N TRP A 275 33.62 23.97 0.97
CA TRP A 275 32.82 24.08 -0.26
C TRP A 275 32.66 22.74 -1.00
N GLU A 276 33.22 21.65 -0.46
CA GLU A 276 33.04 20.28 -0.98
C GLU A 276 32.01 19.53 -0.13
N ASN A 277 31.54 18.38 -0.61
CA ASN A 277 30.45 17.63 0.02
C ASN A 277 30.86 16.18 0.31
N ILE A 278 30.91 15.80 1.59
CA ILE A 278 31.19 14.40 1.97
C ILE A 278 30.11 13.44 1.47
N ASN A 279 28.85 13.87 1.40
CA ASN A 279 27.74 13.00 0.96
C ASN A 279 27.75 12.75 -0.56
N ALA A 280 28.66 13.36 -1.32
CA ALA A 280 28.81 13.03 -2.74
C ALA A 280 29.37 11.62 -2.93
N ILE A 281 30.03 11.04 -1.93
CA ILE A 281 30.65 9.71 -2.08
C ILE A 281 29.65 8.55 -2.00
N ASN A 282 28.37 8.81 -1.71
CA ASN A 282 27.33 7.79 -1.62
C ASN A 282 25.98 8.25 -2.22
N ASP A 283 26.03 9.06 -3.28
CA ASP A 283 24.82 9.58 -3.93
C ASP A 283 24.29 8.66 -5.05
N ASP A 284 24.98 7.54 -5.30
CA ASP A 284 24.68 6.54 -6.35
C ASP A 284 24.77 7.09 -7.77
N ILE A 285 25.45 8.24 -7.96
CA ILE A 285 25.61 8.86 -9.28
C ILE A 285 26.86 8.32 -9.94
N GLU A 286 26.68 7.59 -11.04
CA GLU A 286 27.81 7.09 -11.82
C GLU A 286 28.55 8.23 -12.55
N PRO A 287 29.83 8.50 -12.24
CA PRO A 287 30.56 9.62 -12.83
C PRO A 287 30.95 9.35 -14.29
N ALA A 288 30.81 10.36 -15.16
CA ALA A 288 31.22 10.22 -16.57
C ALA A 288 32.74 10.21 -16.77
N SER A 289 33.49 10.80 -15.84
CA SER A 289 34.96 10.86 -15.84
C SER A 289 35.47 11.28 -14.45
N SER A 290 36.76 11.12 -14.17
CA SER A 290 37.37 11.62 -12.93
C SER A 290 37.41 13.16 -12.83
N THR A 291 37.00 13.89 -13.86
CA THR A 291 36.86 15.35 -13.83
C THR A 291 35.41 15.82 -13.69
N ASP A 292 34.46 14.89 -13.58
CA ASP A 292 33.02 15.19 -13.53
C ASP A 292 32.53 15.39 -12.10
N ASN A 293 32.68 16.60 -11.58
CA ASN A 293 32.12 17.00 -10.28
C ASN A 293 30.78 17.73 -10.41
N SER A 294 30.05 17.53 -11.53
CA SER A 294 28.81 18.26 -11.80
C SER A 294 27.68 17.95 -10.81
N ASN A 295 27.74 16.80 -10.13
CA ASN A 295 26.82 16.39 -9.07
C ASN A 295 27.40 16.55 -7.66
N GLY A 296 28.58 17.17 -7.54
CA GLY A 296 29.32 17.28 -6.28
C GLY A 296 30.54 16.36 -6.25
N ALA A 297 31.40 16.57 -5.25
CA ALA A 297 32.55 15.72 -4.98
C ALA A 297 32.92 15.86 -3.49
N TYR A 298 33.57 14.83 -2.95
CA TYR A 298 34.38 14.99 -1.76
C TYR A 298 35.76 15.48 -2.17
N GLY A 299 36.27 16.50 -1.47
CA GLY A 299 37.62 17.02 -1.66
C GLY A 299 38.20 17.58 -0.37
N ASN A 300 39.52 17.45 -0.22
CA ASN A 300 40.22 17.82 1.00
C ASN A 300 41.28 18.91 0.78
N TRP A 301 40.98 19.92 -0.03
CA TRP A 301 41.90 21.05 -0.22
C TRP A 301 42.00 22.01 0.97
N PRO A 302 43.22 22.42 1.40
CA PRO A 302 44.54 21.95 0.98
C PRO A 302 45.10 20.85 1.91
N ASN A 303 45.67 19.78 1.35
CA ASN A 303 46.29 18.65 2.06
C ASN A 303 47.24 17.85 1.13
N ASP A 304 48.33 18.48 0.68
CA ASP A 304 49.40 17.85 -0.10
C ASP A 304 50.25 16.88 0.76
N ASP A 305 50.53 15.69 0.24
CA ASP A 305 51.34 14.64 0.90
C ASP A 305 50.87 14.28 2.33
N ILE A 306 49.58 14.47 2.61
CA ILE A 306 48.94 14.13 3.89
C ILE A 306 47.98 12.97 3.66
N TRP A 307 48.14 11.91 4.46
CA TRP A 307 47.17 10.83 4.55
C TRP A 307 45.85 11.35 5.12
N ASN A 308 44.78 11.18 4.34
CA ASN A 308 43.43 11.48 4.74
C ASN A 308 42.57 10.22 4.68
N TRP A 309 41.39 10.29 5.30
CA TRP A 309 40.45 9.18 5.30
C TRP A 309 39.00 9.65 5.20
N VAL A 310 38.16 8.79 4.63
CA VAL A 310 36.69 8.83 4.73
C VAL A 310 36.21 7.51 5.31
N GLU A 311 35.07 7.53 5.99
CA GLU A 311 34.54 6.39 6.72
C GLU A 311 33.02 6.29 6.57
N TYR A 312 32.56 5.06 6.39
CA TYR A 312 31.19 4.64 6.66
C TYR A 312 31.12 3.96 8.02
N ASP A 313 30.18 4.42 8.86
CA ASP A 313 29.80 3.81 10.11
C ASP A 313 28.32 3.40 10.03
N TYR A 314 28.06 2.10 9.93
CA TYR A 314 26.73 1.52 9.79
C TYR A 314 26.00 1.36 11.14
N GLY A 315 26.56 1.89 12.24
CA GLY A 315 25.96 1.81 13.56
C GLY A 315 25.85 0.37 14.05
N ASP A 316 24.64 -0.07 14.40
CA ASP A 316 24.37 -1.42 14.87
C ASP A 316 24.19 -2.43 13.72
N ASN A 317 24.10 -1.96 12.47
CA ASN A 317 23.95 -2.84 11.31
C ASN A 317 25.30 -3.47 10.94
N VAL A 318 25.35 -4.79 10.93
CA VAL A 318 26.55 -5.56 10.55
C VAL A 318 26.33 -6.13 9.16
N TYR A 319 27.37 -6.12 8.33
CA TYR A 319 27.31 -6.64 6.96
C TYR A 319 28.47 -7.59 6.67
N ASN A 320 28.19 -8.60 5.85
CA ASN A 320 29.20 -9.39 5.15
C ASN A 320 29.57 -8.65 3.85
N PHE A 321 30.67 -7.90 3.88
CA PHE A 321 31.13 -7.14 2.72
C PHE A 321 31.90 -8.02 1.73
N THR A 322 31.54 -7.90 0.45
CA THR A 322 32.14 -8.67 -0.66
C THR A 322 32.92 -7.80 -1.65
N LEU A 323 32.61 -6.50 -1.76
CA LEU A 323 33.26 -5.61 -2.72
C LEU A 323 33.24 -4.15 -2.24
N SER A 324 34.35 -3.43 -2.41
CA SER A 324 34.41 -1.96 -2.33
C SER A 324 34.78 -1.42 -3.71
N GLN A 325 34.13 -0.35 -4.17
CA GLN A 325 34.41 0.30 -5.45
C GLN A 325 34.56 1.80 -5.26
N ILE A 326 35.72 2.35 -5.63
CA ILE A 326 35.98 3.78 -5.48
C ILE A 326 36.26 4.46 -6.81
N TYR A 327 35.64 5.63 -7.02
CA TYR A 327 35.86 6.48 -8.18
C TYR A 327 36.54 7.77 -7.74
N TRP A 328 37.80 7.95 -8.14
CA TRP A 328 38.60 9.10 -7.75
C TRP A 328 38.26 10.37 -8.55
N TRP A 329 38.26 11.51 -7.86
CA TRP A 329 38.13 12.85 -8.46
C TRP A 329 39.52 13.48 -8.70
N THR A 330 39.67 14.23 -9.79
CA THR A 330 40.80 15.11 -10.07
C THR A 330 40.31 16.33 -10.84
N ASP A 331 40.83 17.52 -10.52
CA ASP A 331 40.67 18.73 -11.34
C ASP A 331 41.91 18.98 -12.23
N ASN A 332 42.87 18.04 -12.23
CA ASN A 332 44.19 18.14 -12.84
C ASN A 332 45.01 19.35 -12.34
N GLY A 333 44.70 19.83 -11.15
CA GLY A 333 45.26 21.02 -10.53
C GLY A 333 45.42 20.85 -9.02
N GLY A 334 44.50 21.43 -8.25
CA GLY A 334 44.56 21.42 -6.78
C GLY A 334 44.19 20.06 -6.17
N ILE A 335 43.42 19.25 -6.89
CA ILE A 335 43.03 17.89 -6.55
C ILE A 335 43.63 16.94 -7.58
N LEU A 336 44.41 15.95 -7.13
CA LEU A 336 45.06 14.96 -7.96
C LEU A 336 44.67 13.53 -7.54
N LEU A 337 44.81 12.60 -8.48
CA LEU A 337 44.64 11.18 -8.20
C LEU A 337 45.64 10.72 -7.14
N PRO A 338 45.23 9.82 -6.22
CA PRO A 338 46.12 9.27 -5.21
C PRO A 338 47.28 8.50 -5.85
N TYR A 339 48.44 8.49 -5.17
CA TYR A 339 49.53 7.59 -5.51
C TYR A 339 49.57 6.35 -4.60
N ASP A 340 48.82 6.37 -3.49
CA ASP A 340 48.66 5.26 -2.56
C ASP A 340 47.30 5.36 -1.85
N ALA A 341 46.68 4.22 -1.61
CA ALA A 341 45.41 4.08 -0.92
C ALA A 341 45.28 2.70 -0.28
N TYR A 342 44.53 2.61 0.82
CA TYR A 342 44.19 1.34 1.44
C TYR A 342 42.87 1.41 2.19
N LEU A 343 42.24 0.26 2.40
CA LEU A 343 40.99 0.12 3.12
C LEU A 343 41.23 -0.57 4.46
N GLU A 344 40.55 -0.10 5.51
CA GLU A 344 40.47 -0.77 6.80
C GLU A 344 39.01 -1.13 7.11
N TYR A 345 38.83 -2.20 7.89
CA TYR A 345 37.56 -2.55 8.51
C TYR A 345 37.68 -2.52 10.03
N TRP A 346 36.57 -2.30 10.73
CA TRP A 346 36.52 -2.37 12.18
C TRP A 346 36.36 -3.82 12.64
N ASP A 347 37.38 -4.34 13.32
CA ASP A 347 37.29 -5.61 14.03
C ASP A 347 36.46 -5.37 15.30
N MET A 348 35.22 -5.85 15.26
CA MET A 348 34.25 -5.70 16.34
C MET A 348 34.61 -6.52 17.58
N GLU A 349 35.39 -7.60 17.43
CA GLU A 349 35.81 -8.45 18.56
C GLU A 349 36.97 -7.80 19.33
N ASN A 350 37.97 -7.29 18.61
CA ASN A 350 39.16 -6.70 19.20
C ASN A 350 39.09 -5.17 19.37
N GLU A 351 37.99 -4.56 18.94
CA GLU A 351 37.77 -3.10 18.93
C GLU A 351 38.95 -2.33 18.29
N ALA A 352 39.36 -2.77 17.10
CA ALA A 352 40.53 -2.22 16.41
C ALA A 352 40.33 -2.13 14.89
N TRP A 353 41.01 -1.17 14.25
CA TRP A 353 41.06 -1.09 12.79
C TRP A 353 42.05 -2.11 12.24
N VAL A 354 41.61 -2.88 11.25
CA VAL A 354 42.42 -3.90 10.57
C VAL A 354 42.44 -3.60 9.08
N ARG A 355 43.64 -3.60 8.50
CA ARG A 355 43.84 -3.35 7.06
C ARG A 355 43.35 -4.54 6.23
N VAL A 356 42.59 -4.24 5.18
CA VAL A 356 42.20 -5.20 4.14
C VAL A 356 43.45 -5.62 3.34
N GLU A 357 43.59 -6.91 3.06
CA GLU A 357 44.77 -7.46 2.38
C GLU A 357 44.86 -7.03 0.90
N ASN A 358 43.72 -6.96 0.23
CA ASN A 358 43.64 -6.57 -1.18
C ASN A 358 43.93 -5.07 -1.37
N GLU A 359 44.68 -4.75 -2.41
CA GLU A 359 45.07 -3.36 -2.74
C GLU A 359 43.90 -2.54 -3.26
N VAL A 360 43.93 -1.23 -3.00
CA VAL A 360 42.98 -0.26 -3.55
C VAL A 360 43.58 0.35 -4.81
N GLY A 361 42.88 0.23 -5.94
CA GLY A 361 43.31 0.82 -7.19
C GLY A 361 43.25 2.36 -7.18
N ILE A 362 44.15 2.98 -7.95
CA ILE A 362 44.32 4.45 -8.03
C ILE A 362 44.10 5.02 -9.44
N SER A 363 43.45 4.25 -10.32
CA SER A 363 43.23 4.66 -11.70
C SER A 363 42.08 5.68 -11.81
N GLY A 364 42.24 6.70 -12.64
CA GLY A 364 41.16 7.62 -12.99
C GLY A 364 40.25 7.08 -14.10
N ASN A 365 39.08 7.69 -14.24
CA ASN A 365 38.03 7.39 -15.22
C ASN A 365 37.44 5.97 -15.13
N MET A 366 37.43 5.38 -13.93
CA MET A 366 36.83 4.09 -13.65
C MET A 366 36.59 3.90 -12.15
N PHE A 367 35.70 2.97 -11.82
CA PHE A 367 35.69 2.36 -10.48
C PHE A 367 36.93 1.49 -10.30
N ASN A 368 37.55 1.61 -9.13
CA ASN A 368 38.63 0.75 -8.67
C ASN A 368 38.05 -0.23 -7.66
N ASP A 369 38.04 -1.50 -8.04
CA ASP A 369 37.44 -2.58 -7.27
C ASP A 369 38.44 -3.16 -6.25
N THR A 370 37.98 -3.38 -5.02
CA THR A 370 38.68 -4.10 -3.97
C THR A 370 37.76 -5.20 -3.45
N GLU A 371 38.08 -6.46 -3.76
CA GLU A 371 37.34 -7.62 -3.26
C GLU A 371 37.49 -7.73 -1.73
N LEU A 372 36.39 -8.05 -1.04
CA LEU A 372 36.31 -8.15 0.41
C LEU A 372 35.79 -9.52 0.84
N SER A 373 36.15 -9.91 2.06
CA SER A 373 35.64 -11.10 2.74
C SER A 373 35.66 -10.82 4.25
N VAL A 374 34.99 -9.74 4.66
CA VAL A 374 35.00 -9.22 6.02
C VAL A 374 33.58 -9.00 6.53
N THR A 375 33.37 -9.30 7.82
CA THR A 375 32.12 -9.04 8.53
C THR A 375 32.35 -7.88 9.48
N THR A 376 31.69 -6.75 9.25
CA THR A 376 31.89 -5.54 10.06
C THR A 376 30.70 -4.59 9.94
N ASN A 377 30.67 -3.57 10.79
CA ASN A 377 29.75 -2.43 10.70
C ASN A 377 30.47 -1.13 10.33
N ARG A 378 31.79 -1.14 10.04
CA ARG A 378 32.52 0.09 9.66
C ARG A 378 33.63 -0.18 8.66
N LEU A 379 33.73 0.71 7.67
CA LEU A 379 34.78 0.69 6.65
C LEU A 379 35.44 2.08 6.59
N ARG A 380 36.77 2.11 6.47
CA ARG A 380 37.53 3.37 6.35
C ARG A 380 38.53 3.33 5.21
N MET A 381 38.34 4.22 4.24
CA MET A 381 39.22 4.37 3.09
C MET A 381 40.28 5.43 3.37
N HIS A 382 41.55 5.06 3.26
CA HIS A 382 42.72 5.93 3.42
C HIS A 382 43.36 6.20 2.05
N PHE A 383 43.81 7.43 1.84
CA PHE A 383 44.44 7.84 0.57
C PHE A 383 45.38 9.02 0.74
N VAL A 384 46.32 9.14 -0.20
CA VAL A 384 47.29 10.24 -0.27
C VAL A 384 47.68 10.54 -1.72
N ALA A 385 47.88 11.83 -2.03
CA ALA A 385 48.42 12.29 -3.31
C ALA A 385 49.47 13.39 -3.10
N THR A 386 50.17 13.73 -4.19
CA THR A 386 51.16 14.83 -4.23
C THR A 386 50.53 16.24 -4.15
N ALA A 387 49.21 16.32 -4.24
CA ALA A 387 48.38 17.48 -3.93
C ALA A 387 47.18 16.99 -3.09
N SER A 388 46.12 17.78 -2.95
CA SER A 388 44.89 17.29 -2.32
C SER A 388 44.22 16.19 -3.14
N GLN A 389 43.30 15.48 -2.52
CA GLN A 389 42.63 14.30 -3.05
C GLN A 389 41.12 14.50 -3.07
N GLY A 390 40.43 13.72 -3.90
CA GLY A 390 38.99 13.75 -3.99
C GLY A 390 38.38 12.45 -4.46
N ILE A 391 37.10 12.29 -4.17
CA ILE A 391 36.28 11.11 -4.46
C ILE A 391 34.98 11.59 -5.09
N LEU A 392 34.58 10.95 -6.18
CA LEU A 392 33.28 11.17 -6.81
C LEU A 392 32.24 10.18 -6.31
N GLU A 393 32.62 8.94 -6.03
CA GLU A 393 31.71 7.89 -5.57
C GLU A 393 32.52 6.81 -4.82
N TRP A 394 31.95 6.24 -3.77
CA TRP A 394 32.49 5.11 -3.03
C TRP A 394 31.37 4.14 -2.63
N ARG A 395 31.26 3.05 -3.40
CA ARG A 395 30.26 1.99 -3.20
C ARG A 395 30.84 0.88 -2.35
N THR A 396 30.03 0.30 -1.48
CA THR A 396 30.41 -0.88 -0.69
C THR A 396 29.28 -1.89 -0.72
N TRP A 397 29.59 -3.09 -1.19
CA TRP A 397 28.64 -4.15 -1.44
C TRP A 397 28.68 -5.20 -0.34
N GLY A 398 27.51 -5.53 0.21
CA GLY A 398 27.42 -6.55 1.26
C GLY A 398 26.00 -7.05 1.48
N THR A 399 25.89 -8.12 2.27
CA THR A 399 24.61 -8.67 2.74
C THR A 399 24.48 -8.43 4.25
N PRO A 400 23.29 -8.07 4.75
CA PRO A 400 23.10 -7.84 6.18
C PRO A 400 23.37 -9.12 6.97
N VAL A 401 24.00 -8.98 8.13
CA VAL A 401 24.13 -10.02 9.14
C VAL A 401 22.97 -9.85 10.13
N PRO A 402 22.13 -10.88 10.32
CA PRO A 402 21.05 -10.87 11.30
C PRO A 402 21.56 -10.47 12.69
N SER A 403 20.91 -9.50 13.35
CA SER A 403 21.25 -9.11 14.72
C SER A 403 20.68 -10.06 15.78
N ALA A 404 19.79 -10.96 15.36
CA ALA A 404 19.20 -12.04 16.14
C ALA A 404 18.98 -13.26 15.23
N GLU A 405 18.96 -14.46 15.80
CA GLU A 405 18.77 -15.72 15.08
C GLU A 405 17.56 -15.66 14.15
N GLU A 406 16.46 -15.10 14.65
CA GLU A 406 15.22 -15.08 13.91
C GLU A 406 15.32 -14.20 12.65
N GLN A 407 16.16 -13.16 12.61
CA GLN A 407 16.31 -12.30 11.42
C GLN A 407 17.05 -12.99 10.26
N SER A 408 17.44 -14.25 10.43
CA SER A 408 18.08 -15.03 9.38
C SER A 408 17.14 -15.31 8.21
N ALA A 409 17.71 -15.53 7.03
CA ALA A 409 16.94 -15.92 5.86
C ALA A 409 16.18 -17.22 6.13
N VAL A 410 14.88 -17.24 5.80
CA VAL A 410 14.01 -18.40 6.03
C VAL A 410 14.13 -19.37 4.86
N SER A 411 14.50 -20.62 5.17
CA SER A 411 14.57 -21.73 4.21
C SER A 411 13.24 -22.44 4.00
N GLY A 412 12.36 -22.41 5.01
CA GLY A 412 11.07 -23.09 4.95
C GLY A 412 10.23 -22.93 6.21
N ILE A 413 8.95 -23.24 6.07
CA ILE A 413 7.98 -23.26 7.15
C ILE A 413 7.25 -24.59 7.15
N THR A 414 7.17 -25.22 8.31
CA THR A 414 6.50 -26.50 8.50
C THR A 414 5.46 -26.40 9.59
N MET A 415 4.24 -26.86 9.32
CA MET A 415 3.20 -26.94 10.34
C MET A 415 3.56 -27.97 11.40
N LEU A 416 3.28 -27.66 12.66
CA LEU A 416 3.52 -28.58 13.75
C LEU A 416 2.32 -29.53 13.91
N ASP A 417 2.55 -30.81 13.64
CA ASP A 417 1.56 -31.87 13.79
C ASP A 417 1.19 -32.08 15.27
N GLY A 418 -0.11 -32.07 15.59
CA GLY A 418 -0.62 -32.44 16.93
C GLY A 418 -0.80 -31.29 17.93
N GLU A 419 -0.40 -30.06 17.58
CA GLU A 419 -0.76 -28.82 18.29
C GLU A 419 -1.86 -28.11 17.47
N GLU A 420 -2.91 -27.60 18.13
CA GLU A 420 -4.19 -27.21 17.50
C GLU A 420 -4.07 -25.99 16.55
N ASN A 421 -3.61 -26.21 15.33
CA ASN A 421 -3.86 -25.31 14.21
C ASN A 421 -5.37 -25.30 13.92
N SER A 422 -6.00 -24.13 13.86
CA SER A 422 -7.46 -24.06 13.69
C SER A 422 -7.95 -22.69 13.27
N TYR A 423 -9.18 -22.66 12.76
CA TYR A 423 -9.95 -21.44 12.57
C TYR A 423 -11.29 -21.53 13.33
N ASP A 424 -11.50 -20.61 14.27
CA ASP A 424 -12.76 -20.47 14.98
C ASP A 424 -13.66 -19.43 14.27
N PRO A 425 -14.78 -19.84 13.65
CA PRO A 425 -15.69 -18.92 12.97
C PRO A 425 -16.49 -18.03 13.93
N GLU A 426 -16.65 -18.39 15.21
CA GLU A 426 -17.40 -17.59 16.18
C GLU A 426 -16.59 -16.36 16.62
N SER A 427 -15.31 -16.56 16.93
CA SER A 427 -14.39 -15.48 17.29
C SER A 427 -13.63 -14.88 16.10
N SER A 428 -13.70 -15.50 14.92
CA SER A 428 -12.90 -15.13 13.73
C SER A 428 -11.40 -15.17 14.01
N THR A 429 -10.97 -16.18 14.75
CA THR A 429 -9.58 -16.35 15.21
C THR A 429 -8.91 -17.49 14.47
N PHE A 430 -7.72 -17.25 13.93
CA PHE A 430 -6.80 -18.31 13.50
C PHE A 430 -5.81 -18.60 14.62
N THR A 431 -5.64 -19.88 14.95
CA THR A 431 -4.53 -20.35 15.79
C THR A 431 -3.55 -21.07 14.88
N LEU A 432 -2.32 -20.58 14.81
CA LEU A 432 -1.26 -21.12 13.96
C LEU A 432 -0.05 -21.54 14.81
N ASN A 433 0.40 -22.77 14.64
CA ASN A 433 1.55 -23.40 15.28
C ASN A 433 2.46 -23.95 14.18
N TYR A 434 3.60 -23.31 13.99
CA TYR A 434 4.51 -23.63 12.91
C TYR A 434 5.97 -23.51 13.32
N ARG A 435 6.83 -24.20 12.58
CA ARG A 435 8.28 -24.15 12.67
C ARG A 435 8.84 -23.34 11.50
N ILE A 436 9.77 -22.44 11.79
CA ILE A 436 10.60 -21.74 10.82
C ILE A 436 11.99 -22.38 10.83
N ASP A 437 12.46 -22.78 9.65
CA ASP A 437 13.82 -23.26 9.42
C ASP A 437 14.62 -22.18 8.69
N TYR A 438 15.85 -21.91 9.12
CA TYR A 438 16.67 -20.84 8.56
C TYR A 438 17.76 -21.38 7.61
N GLU A 439 18.07 -20.63 6.55
CA GLU A 439 19.12 -20.98 5.60
C GLU A 439 20.50 -20.97 6.28
N PHE A 440 21.32 -21.99 6.01
CA PHE A 440 22.72 -22.09 6.45
C PHE A 440 22.95 -22.01 7.97
N ASN A 441 21.92 -22.23 8.78
CA ASN A 441 21.97 -22.11 10.22
C ASN A 441 21.57 -23.42 10.92
N ASP A 442 22.23 -23.72 12.04
CA ASP A 442 21.96 -24.91 12.87
C ASP A 442 20.98 -24.58 14.02
N PHE A 443 19.89 -23.88 13.71
CA PHE A 443 18.81 -23.56 14.65
C PHE A 443 17.45 -23.43 13.93
N TYR A 444 16.36 -23.49 14.69
CA TYR A 444 14.99 -23.32 14.19
C TYR A 444 14.12 -22.59 15.21
N THR A 445 13.04 -21.96 14.75
CA THR A 445 12.08 -21.27 15.63
C THR A 445 10.73 -21.98 15.63
N ILE A 446 10.16 -22.18 16.80
CA ILE A 446 8.77 -22.60 16.99
C ILE A 446 7.94 -21.36 17.28
N VAL A 447 6.84 -21.20 16.54
CA VAL A 447 5.97 -20.03 16.61
C VAL A 447 4.53 -20.45 16.92
N ASN A 448 3.91 -19.77 17.87
CA ASN A 448 2.47 -19.80 18.13
C ASN A 448 1.89 -18.41 17.84
N SER A 449 0.94 -18.32 16.92
CA SER A 449 0.33 -17.07 16.47
C SER A 449 -1.18 -17.16 16.51
N ASN A 450 -1.82 -16.19 17.17
CA ASN A 450 -3.27 -15.98 17.13
C ASN A 450 -3.58 -14.78 16.26
N LEU A 451 -4.44 -14.94 15.25
CA LEU A 451 -4.88 -13.86 14.36
C LEU A 451 -6.36 -13.62 14.55
N VAL A 452 -6.74 -12.55 15.22
CA VAL A 452 -8.14 -12.18 15.46
C VAL A 452 -8.56 -11.16 14.42
N TRP A 453 -9.57 -11.48 13.61
CA TRP A 453 -10.07 -10.53 12.60
C TRP A 453 -10.61 -9.26 13.27
N ARG A 454 -10.12 -8.11 12.82
CA ARG A 454 -10.38 -6.80 13.43
C ARG A 454 -11.40 -5.99 12.66
N ASN A 455 -11.10 -5.69 11.39
CA ASN A 455 -11.92 -4.88 10.50
C ASN A 455 -11.44 -5.01 9.05
N ARG A 456 -12.23 -4.59 8.07
CA ARG A 456 -11.79 -4.43 6.67
C ARG A 456 -12.16 -3.07 6.10
N ILE A 457 -11.44 -2.64 5.07
CA ILE A 457 -11.80 -1.46 4.29
C ILE A 457 -12.40 -1.93 2.96
N ARG A 458 -13.65 -1.55 2.69
CA ARG A 458 -14.36 -1.87 1.46
C ARG A 458 -14.88 -0.59 0.82
N ASP A 459 -14.43 -0.30 -0.40
CA ASP A 459 -14.83 0.88 -1.18
C ASP A 459 -14.74 2.21 -0.39
N GLY A 460 -13.71 2.35 0.45
CA GLY A 460 -13.47 3.52 1.30
C GLY A 460 -14.23 3.53 2.64
N VAL A 461 -15.02 2.50 2.94
CA VAL A 461 -15.78 2.34 4.18
C VAL A 461 -15.09 1.35 5.10
N ASN A 462 -14.94 1.72 6.37
CA ASN A 462 -14.42 0.82 7.40
C ASN A 462 -15.54 -0.05 7.99
N GLU A 463 -15.44 -1.36 7.82
CA GLU A 463 -16.39 -2.36 8.27
C GLU A 463 -15.83 -3.11 9.49
N TRP A 464 -16.44 -2.89 10.64
CA TRP A 464 -16.07 -3.50 11.94
C TRP A 464 -16.81 -4.80 12.24
N ARG A 465 -17.74 -5.21 11.38
CA ARG A 465 -18.53 -6.42 11.51
C ARG A 465 -18.63 -7.05 10.14
N ARG A 466 -18.56 -8.37 10.13
CA ARG A 466 -18.88 -9.18 8.96
C ARG A 466 -20.37 -9.06 8.63
#